data_AF-A0A6G0UC45-F1
#
_entry.id   AF-A0A6G0UC45-F1
#
_cell.length_a   1.000
_cell.length_b   1.000
_cell.length_c   1.000
_cell.angle_alpha   90.00
_cell.angle_beta   90.00
_cell.angle_gamma   90.00
#
_symmetry.space_group_name_H-M   'P 1'
#
loop_
_entity.id
_entity.type
_entity.pdbx_description
1 polymer ?
#
loop_
_entity_poly.entity_id
_entity_poly.type
_entity_poly.pdbx_seq_one_letter_code
_entity_poly.pdbx_strand_id
1 'polypeptide(L)'
;MHLSYVPSDVIRNKTLQKFPQLAPVLESEAVFGYDIEANPMLLYFFIVVVVFIFLGIPFIQIGSILTILYRLKQMKSIFSQRTYKLHLNLLLALSVQIFLPQFMILIPDVILVFGAWKKWSNTNIIAETNLMLCTFHSVFDNFAMMLIIAPYRKALSRILKKSIFGKYEIHITIHKKEATVADINTHSVQNSNSTYSNSHRRQTASSVHY
;
A
#
# COMPACT_ATOMS: atom_id res chain seq x y z
N MET A 1 -24.09 38.55 4.46
CA MET A 1 -24.08 37.29 5.22
C MET A 1 -22.94 37.40 6.24
N HIS A 2 -23.23 37.95 7.42
CA HIS A 2 -22.22 38.07 8.47
C HIS A 2 -22.04 36.70 9.11
N LEU A 3 -20.93 36.02 8.80
CA LEU A 3 -20.40 34.99 9.68
C LEU A 3 -20.10 35.71 11.00
N SER A 4 -20.98 35.58 11.99
CA SER A 4 -20.76 36.13 13.33
C SER A 4 -19.55 35.44 13.94
N TYR A 5 -18.37 35.98 13.65
CA TYR A 5 -17.12 35.59 14.28
C TYR A 5 -17.24 35.90 15.77
N VAL A 6 -17.32 34.86 16.58
CA VAL A 6 -17.28 35.00 18.03
C VAL A 6 -15.79 35.02 18.42
N PRO A 7 -15.34 36.03 19.19
CA PRO A 7 -13.94 36.11 19.61
C PRO A 7 -13.48 34.84 20.33
N SER A 8 -12.25 34.40 20.07
CA SER A 8 -11.66 33.16 20.60
C SER A 8 -11.77 33.04 22.13
N ASP A 9 -11.68 34.16 22.84
CA ASP A 9 -11.68 34.19 24.31
C ASP A 9 -13.06 33.88 24.89
N VAL A 10 -14.12 34.35 24.21
CA VAL A 10 -15.51 34.10 24.59
C VAL A 10 -15.84 32.62 24.42
N ILE A 11 -15.39 32.02 23.32
CA ILE A 11 -15.57 30.59 23.05
C ILE A 11 -14.76 29.74 24.00
N ARG A 12 -13.52 30.14 24.28
CA ARG A 12 -12.64 29.46 25.23
C ARG A 12 -13.30 29.40 26.61
N ASN A 13 -13.77 30.53 27.13
CA ASN A 13 -14.42 30.58 28.45
C ASN A 13 -15.72 29.76 28.49
N LYS A 14 -16.58 29.84 27.46
CA LYS A 14 -17.79 29.00 27.36
C LYS A 14 -17.44 27.51 27.30
N THR A 15 -16.40 27.15 26.53
CA THR A 15 -15.96 25.76 26.37
C THR A 15 -15.35 25.23 27.67
N LEU A 16 -14.54 26.01 28.37
CA LEU A 16 -13.96 25.65 29.67
C LEU A 16 -15.02 25.51 30.76
N GLN A 17 -16.06 26.34 30.73
CA GLN A 17 -17.19 26.21 31.64
C GLN A 17 -17.96 24.90 31.42
N LYS A 18 -18.08 24.46 30.17
CA LYS A 18 -18.81 23.24 29.79
C LYS A 18 -17.95 21.97 29.85
N PHE A 19 -16.65 22.11 29.62
CA PHE A 19 -15.65 21.04 29.52
C PHE A 19 -14.31 21.49 30.13
N PRO A 20 -14.22 21.57 31.47
CA PRO A 20 -13.02 22.07 32.16
C PRO A 20 -11.77 21.24 31.87
N GLN A 21 -11.92 19.96 31.52
CA GLN A 21 -10.85 19.06 31.14
C GLN A 21 -10.08 19.46 29.86
N LEU A 22 -10.63 20.37 29.05
CA LEU A 22 -9.99 20.85 27.83
C LEU A 22 -9.07 22.05 28.07
N ALA A 23 -8.95 22.54 29.32
CA ALA A 23 -8.05 23.63 29.72
C ALA A 23 -6.62 23.54 29.13
N PRO A 24 -5.88 22.43 29.30
CA PRO A 24 -4.50 22.37 28.82
C PRO A 24 -4.38 22.46 27.29
N VAL A 25 -5.40 22.01 26.54
CA VAL A 25 -5.42 22.04 25.07
C VAL A 25 -5.81 23.42 24.58
N LEU A 26 -6.89 23.98 25.14
CA LEU A 26 -7.43 25.29 24.78
C LEU A 26 -6.45 26.42 25.11
N GLU A 27 -5.62 26.27 26.14
CA GLU A 27 -4.61 27.27 26.51
C GLU A 27 -3.44 27.37 25.53
N SER A 28 -3.07 26.26 24.90
CA SER A 28 -1.90 26.16 24.03
C SER A 28 -2.13 26.59 22.57
N GLU A 29 -3.38 26.60 22.09
CA GLU A 29 -3.69 26.84 20.68
C GLU A 29 -4.76 27.93 20.46
N ALA A 30 -4.79 28.50 19.24
CA ALA A 30 -5.83 29.42 18.82
C ALA A 30 -7.15 28.65 18.63
N VAL A 31 -8.13 28.95 19.49
CA VAL A 31 -9.40 28.23 19.51
C VAL A 31 -10.39 28.92 18.59
N PHE A 32 -10.72 28.26 17.49
CA PHE A 32 -11.85 28.62 16.65
C PHE A 32 -13.03 27.76 17.04
N GLY A 33 -14.15 28.39 17.37
CA GLY A 33 -15.39 27.69 17.61
C GLY A 33 -16.55 28.44 16.99
N TYR A 34 -17.70 27.80 17.06
CA TYR A 34 -18.91 28.33 16.48
C TYR A 34 -20.04 28.20 17.49
N ASP A 35 -20.74 29.31 17.73
CA ASP A 35 -21.90 29.31 18.62
C ASP A 35 -23.11 28.78 17.84
N ILE A 36 -23.40 27.50 18.03
CA ILE A 36 -24.49 26.77 17.38
C ILE A 36 -25.86 27.37 17.73
N GLU A 37 -26.00 27.93 18.94
CA GLU A 37 -27.24 28.53 19.42
C GLU A 37 -27.50 29.89 18.74
N ALA A 38 -26.44 30.66 18.51
CA ALA A 38 -26.54 31.97 17.86
C ALA A 38 -26.79 31.88 16.35
N ASN A 39 -26.28 30.84 15.68
CA ASN A 39 -26.51 30.65 14.25
C ASN A 39 -26.48 29.14 13.91
N PRO A 40 -27.61 28.48 13.63
CA PRO A 40 -27.59 27.04 13.35
C PRO A 40 -27.10 26.68 11.94
N MET A 41 -26.80 27.64 11.05
CA MET A 41 -26.50 27.39 9.63
C MET A 41 -25.29 26.47 9.40
N LEU A 42 -24.18 26.62 10.13
CA LEU A 42 -23.04 25.72 9.96
C LEU A 42 -23.34 24.29 10.38
N LEU A 43 -24.19 24.09 11.41
CA LEU A 43 -24.61 22.75 11.81
C LEU A 43 -25.42 22.09 10.68
N TYR A 44 -26.38 22.81 10.10
CA TYR A 44 -27.13 22.32 8.94
C TYR A 44 -26.22 22.02 7.75
N PHE A 45 -25.28 22.91 7.45
CA PHE A 45 -24.30 22.70 6.38
C PHE A 45 -23.46 21.44 6.63
N PHE A 46 -22.96 21.25 7.85
CA PHE A 46 -22.21 20.06 8.25
C PHE A 46 -23.05 18.78 8.07
N ILE A 47 -24.31 18.78 8.53
CA ILE A 47 -25.22 17.65 8.35
C ILE A 47 -25.43 17.34 6.86
N VAL A 48 -25.66 18.37 6.03
CA VAL A 48 -25.83 18.20 4.58
C VAL A 48 -24.57 17.60 3.95
N VAL A 49 -23.38 18.09 4.31
CA VAL A 49 -22.10 17.55 3.82
C VAL A 49 -21.94 16.08 4.21
N VAL A 50 -22.22 15.73 5.47
CA VAL A 50 -22.18 14.34 5.93
C VAL A 50 -23.18 13.49 5.16
N VAL A 51 -24.44 13.89 5.04
CA VAL A 51 -25.44 13.14 4.26
C VAL A 51 -25.01 12.98 2.79
N PHE A 52 -24.44 14.03 2.19
CA PHE A 52 -23.95 13.98 0.82
C PHE A 52 -22.77 13.01 0.63
N ILE A 53 -21.81 13.00 1.55
CA ILE A 53 -20.66 12.09 1.52
C ILE A 53 -21.10 10.64 1.71
N PHE A 54 -22.05 10.39 2.61
CA PHE A 54 -22.47 9.04 3.00
C PHE A 54 -23.51 8.43 2.08
N LEU A 55 -24.40 9.24 1.48
CA LEU A 55 -25.47 8.75 0.60
C LEU A 55 -25.32 9.22 -0.84
N GLY A 56 -24.98 10.50 -1.04
CA GLY A 56 -24.86 11.11 -2.36
C GLY A 56 -23.70 10.52 -3.18
N ILE A 57 -22.49 10.51 -2.62
CA ILE A 57 -21.30 10.01 -3.30
C ILE A 57 -21.46 8.53 -3.69
N PRO A 58 -21.85 7.59 -2.79
CA PRO A 58 -22.05 6.19 -3.17
C PRO A 58 -23.14 6.00 -4.22
N PHE A 59 -24.22 6.77 -4.15
CA PHE A 59 -25.28 6.72 -5.17
C PHE A 59 -24.77 7.09 -6.56
N ILE A 60 -24.01 8.20 -6.66
CA ILE A 60 -23.39 8.64 -7.91
C ILE A 60 -22.38 7.61 -8.44
N GLN A 61 -21.57 7.02 -7.55
CA GLN A 61 -20.58 5.99 -7.92
C GLN A 61 -21.25 4.73 -8.48
N ILE A 62 -22.27 4.21 -7.80
CA ILE A 62 -23.04 3.04 -8.25
C ILE A 62 -23.71 3.34 -9.59
N GLY A 63 -24.36 4.51 -9.72
CA GLY A 63 -24.99 4.93 -10.97
C GLY A 63 -24.01 5.02 -12.14
N SER A 64 -22.80 5.52 -11.88
CA SER A 64 -21.73 5.61 -12.88
C SER A 64 -21.26 4.22 -13.33
N ILE A 65 -21.04 3.30 -12.39
CA ILE A 65 -20.64 1.91 -12.70
C ILE A 65 -21.72 1.20 -13.52
N LEU A 66 -22.99 1.33 -13.14
CA LEU A 66 -24.12 0.75 -13.87
C LEU A 66 -24.23 1.31 -15.29
N THR A 67 -24.03 2.61 -15.45
CA THR A 67 -24.04 3.28 -16.76
C THR A 67 -22.91 2.75 -17.65
N ILE A 68 -21.69 2.62 -17.11
CA ILE A 68 -20.55 2.07 -17.85
C ILE A 68 -20.81 0.60 -18.22
N LEU A 69 -21.33 -0.22 -17.29
CA LEU A 69 -21.68 -1.61 -17.55
C LEU A 69 -22.73 -1.73 -18.67
N TYR A 70 -23.75 -0.87 -18.65
CA TYR A 70 -24.78 -0.84 -19.67
C TYR A 70 -24.19 -0.51 -21.05
N ARG A 71 -23.35 0.53 -21.15
CA ARG A 71 -22.67 0.89 -22.40
C ARG A 71 -21.74 -0.23 -22.88
N LEU A 72 -20.99 -0.85 -21.97
CA LEU A 72 -20.09 -1.95 -22.31
C LEU A 72 -20.87 -3.15 -22.87
N LYS A 73 -22.05 -3.46 -22.33
CA LYS A 73 -22.95 -4.50 -22.85
C LYS A 73 -23.44 -4.17 -24.27
N GLN A 74 -23.79 -2.91 -24.56
CA GLN A 74 -24.19 -2.50 -25.91
C GLN A 74 -23.08 -2.65 -26.94
N MET A 75 -21.83 -2.38 -26.54
CA MET A 75 -20.65 -2.49 -27.42
C MET A 75 -20.11 -3.93 -27.56
N LYS A 76 -20.79 -4.94 -26.98
CA LYS A 76 -20.33 -6.34 -26.98
C LYS A 76 -20.17 -6.91 -28.40
N SER A 77 -20.98 -6.48 -29.37
CA SER A 77 -20.88 -6.91 -30.76
C SER A 77 -19.71 -6.28 -31.52
N ILE A 78 -19.22 -5.13 -31.05
CA ILE A 78 -18.13 -4.36 -31.68
C ILE A 78 -16.78 -4.84 -31.16
N PHE A 79 -16.70 -5.20 -29.88
CA PHE A 79 -15.44 -5.60 -29.26
C PHE A 79 -15.12 -7.08 -29.42
N SER A 80 -13.83 -7.37 -29.60
CA SER A 80 -13.32 -8.73 -29.43
C SER A 80 -13.57 -9.21 -27.99
N GLN A 81 -13.74 -10.52 -27.81
CA GLN A 81 -13.90 -11.14 -26.49
C GLN A 81 -12.76 -10.79 -25.53
N ARG A 82 -11.54 -10.59 -26.07
CA ARG A 82 -10.37 -10.20 -25.29
C ARG A 82 -10.48 -8.76 -24.79
N THR A 83 -10.85 -7.81 -25.66
CA THR A 83 -11.01 -6.40 -25.32
C THR A 83 -12.14 -6.20 -24.31
N TYR A 84 -13.27 -6.88 -24.51
CA TYR A 84 -14.41 -6.82 -23.59
C TYR A 84 -14.03 -7.27 -22.17
N LYS A 85 -13.32 -8.40 -22.05
CA LYS A 85 -12.81 -8.88 -20.75
C LYS A 85 -11.82 -7.90 -20.10
N LEU A 86 -11.00 -7.22 -20.91
CA LEU A 86 -10.06 -6.21 -20.41
C LEU A 86 -10.81 -5.02 -19.78
N HIS A 87 -11.82 -4.47 -20.47
CA HIS A 87 -12.64 -3.38 -19.94
C HIS A 87 -13.41 -3.77 -18.68
N LEU A 88 -13.96 -4.98 -18.63
CA LEU A 88 -14.68 -5.46 -17.45
C LEU A 88 -13.75 -5.60 -16.24
N ASN A 89 -12.53 -6.13 -16.45
CA ASN A 89 -11.53 -6.22 -15.38
C ASN A 89 -11.04 -4.84 -14.91
N LEU A 90 -10.89 -3.89 -15.84
CA LEU A 90 -10.52 -2.51 -15.50
C LEU A 90 -11.62 -1.83 -14.67
N LEU A 91 -12.89 -1.99 -15.08
CA LEU A 91 -14.02 -1.45 -14.35
C LEU A 91 -14.14 -2.06 -12.95
N LEU A 92 -13.92 -3.37 -12.81
CA LEU A 92 -13.90 -4.03 -11.52
C LEU A 92 -12.78 -3.46 -10.62
N ALA A 93 -11.58 -3.29 -11.18
CA ALA A 93 -10.46 -2.71 -10.44
C ALA A 93 -10.76 -1.29 -9.95
N LEU A 94 -11.27 -0.43 -10.84
CA LEU A 94 -11.69 0.93 -10.51
C LEU A 94 -12.81 0.95 -9.46
N SER A 95 -13.77 0.03 -9.55
CA SER A 95 -14.85 -0.08 -8.56
C SER A 95 -14.27 -0.38 -7.17
N VAL A 96 -13.37 -1.35 -7.07
CA VAL A 96 -12.74 -1.67 -5.78
C VAL A 96 -11.87 -0.52 -5.27
N GLN A 97 -11.13 0.15 -6.15
CA GLN A 97 -10.30 1.31 -5.78
C GLN A 97 -11.14 2.47 -5.23
N ILE A 98 -12.36 2.65 -5.74
CA ILE A 98 -13.25 3.70 -5.23
C ILE A 98 -13.88 3.29 -3.89
N PHE A 99 -14.36 2.05 -3.78
CA PHE A 99 -15.09 1.62 -2.59
C PHE A 99 -14.19 1.28 -1.39
N LEU A 100 -13.00 0.74 -1.63
CA LEU A 100 -12.13 0.28 -0.53
C LEU A 100 -11.69 1.43 0.39
N PRO A 101 -11.15 2.57 -0.10
CA PRO A 101 -10.79 3.70 0.76
C PRO A 101 -12.03 4.32 1.42
N GLN A 102 -13.15 4.38 0.69
CA GLN A 102 -14.41 4.85 1.23
C GLN A 102 -14.77 4.06 2.48
N PHE A 103 -14.83 2.72 2.43
CA PHE A 103 -15.16 1.90 3.60
C PHE A 103 -14.09 1.96 4.70
N MET A 104 -12.81 2.02 4.34
CA MET A 104 -11.72 2.09 5.31
C MET A 104 -11.74 3.37 6.16
N ILE A 105 -12.25 4.48 5.62
CA ILE A 105 -12.37 5.75 6.34
C ILE A 105 -13.75 5.88 6.99
N LEU A 106 -14.80 5.51 6.26
CA LEU A 106 -16.20 5.70 6.69
C LEU A 106 -16.54 4.92 7.96
N ILE A 107 -16.07 3.68 8.07
CA ILE A 107 -16.40 2.82 9.22
C ILE A 107 -15.79 3.37 10.52
N PRO A 108 -14.47 3.65 10.59
CA PRO A 108 -13.87 4.30 11.75
C PRO A 108 -14.49 5.64 12.11
N ASP A 109 -14.84 6.47 11.13
CA ASP A 109 -15.50 7.77 11.37
C ASP A 109 -16.86 7.59 12.05
N VAL A 110 -17.70 6.65 11.59
CA VAL A 110 -18.99 6.36 12.23
C VAL A 110 -18.80 5.86 13.65
N ILE A 111 -17.83 4.97 13.87
CA ILE A 111 -17.51 4.44 15.19
C ILE A 111 -17.03 5.57 16.12
N LEU A 112 -16.20 6.49 15.61
CA LEU A 112 -15.69 7.62 16.37
C LEU A 112 -16.82 8.57 16.77
N VAL A 113 -17.69 8.96 15.84
CA VAL A 113 -18.84 9.84 16.11
C VAL A 113 -19.79 9.18 17.11
N PHE A 114 -20.10 7.90 16.93
CA PHE A 114 -20.98 7.17 17.84
C PHE A 114 -20.34 7.00 19.23
N GLY A 115 -19.06 6.70 19.29
CA GLY A 115 -18.30 6.57 20.53
C GLY A 115 -18.20 7.89 21.30
N ALA A 116 -17.99 9.00 20.59
CA ALA A 116 -18.03 10.34 21.17
C ALA A 116 -19.43 10.67 21.72
N TRP A 117 -20.50 10.35 20.96
CA TRP A 117 -21.87 10.56 21.43
C TRP A 117 -22.20 9.73 22.68
N LYS A 118 -21.76 8.47 22.72
CA LYS A 118 -21.93 7.58 23.88
C LYS A 118 -20.90 7.79 24.99
N LYS A 119 -19.96 8.73 24.82
CA LYS A 119 -18.88 9.04 25.77
C LYS A 119 -18.07 7.79 26.15
N TRP A 120 -17.69 6.98 25.17
CA TRP A 120 -16.86 5.82 25.42
C TRP A 120 -15.49 6.22 25.99
N SER A 121 -15.01 5.50 27.01
CA SER A 121 -13.73 5.77 27.67
C SER A 121 -12.54 5.75 26.70
N ASN A 122 -12.65 4.95 25.63
CA ASN A 122 -11.57 4.70 24.68
C ASN A 122 -11.68 5.57 23.41
N THR A 123 -12.48 6.64 23.43
CA THR A 123 -12.70 7.50 22.25
C THR A 123 -11.39 8.10 21.72
N ASN A 124 -10.42 8.41 22.58
CA ASN A 124 -9.12 8.93 22.17
C ASN A 124 -8.31 7.90 21.34
N ILE A 125 -8.28 6.64 21.77
CA ILE A 125 -7.60 5.55 21.06
C ILE A 125 -8.25 5.33 19.69
N ILE A 126 -9.59 5.40 19.63
CA ILE A 126 -10.34 5.29 18.37
C ILE A 126 -10.00 6.46 17.44
N ALA A 127 -9.89 7.68 17.96
CA ALA A 127 -9.53 8.87 17.18
C ALA A 127 -8.12 8.78 16.59
N GLU A 128 -7.13 8.38 17.40
CA GLU A 128 -5.75 8.19 16.96
C GLU A 128 -5.64 7.08 15.90
N THR A 129 -6.34 5.97 16.11
CA THR A 129 -6.40 4.86 15.13
C THR A 129 -7.06 5.31 13.83
N ASN A 130 -8.13 6.11 13.92
CA ASN A 130 -8.81 6.66 12.75
C ASN A 130 -7.89 7.60 11.97
N LEU A 131 -7.15 8.49 12.65
CA LEU A 131 -6.17 9.36 12.01
C LEU A 131 -5.06 8.56 11.31
N MET A 132 -4.59 7.49 11.94
CA MET A 132 -3.63 6.57 11.33
C MET A 132 -4.21 5.91 10.06
N LEU A 133 -5.44 5.38 10.10
CA LEU A 133 -6.12 4.81 8.94
C LEU A 133 -6.31 5.84 7.81
N CYS A 134 -6.71 7.07 8.15
CA CYS A 134 -6.81 8.18 7.22
C CYS A 134 -5.45 8.57 6.62
N THR A 135 -4.34 8.36 7.31
CA THR A 135 -3.00 8.63 6.75
C THR A 135 -2.54 7.50 5.83
N PHE A 136 -2.81 6.25 6.21
CA PHE A 136 -2.36 5.08 5.45
C PHE A 136 -3.29 4.64 4.32
N HIS A 137 -4.51 5.19 4.20
CA HIS A 137 -5.48 4.78 3.17
C HIS A 137 -4.89 4.82 1.75
N SER A 138 -4.07 5.82 1.41
CA SER A 138 -3.43 5.93 0.09
C SER A 138 -2.41 4.82 -0.15
N VAL A 139 -1.73 4.33 0.90
CA VAL A 139 -0.82 3.19 0.81
C VAL A 139 -1.62 1.92 0.54
N PHE A 140 -2.70 1.69 1.29
CA PHE A 140 -3.58 0.55 1.07
C PHE A 140 -4.22 0.54 -0.31
N ASP A 141 -4.60 1.71 -0.84
CA ASP A 141 -5.17 1.84 -2.18
C ASP A 141 -4.17 1.40 -3.26
N ASN A 142 -2.90 1.81 -3.14
CA ASN A 142 -1.84 1.39 -4.04
C ASN A 142 -1.59 -0.13 -3.98
N PHE A 143 -1.59 -0.72 -2.77
CA PHE A 143 -1.47 -2.17 -2.62
C PHE A 143 -2.66 -2.92 -3.22
N ALA A 144 -3.89 -2.45 -2.96
CA ALA A 144 -5.09 -3.03 -3.53
C ALA A 144 -5.04 -3.01 -5.07
N MET A 145 -4.59 -1.91 -5.66
CA MET A 145 -4.41 -1.80 -7.11
C MET A 145 -3.36 -2.77 -7.65
N MET A 146 -2.20 -2.89 -6.99
CA MET A 146 -1.18 -3.86 -7.38
C MET A 146 -1.68 -5.31 -7.32
N LEU A 147 -2.54 -5.63 -6.35
CA LEU A 147 -3.11 -6.97 -6.16
C LEU A 147 -4.30 -7.26 -7.08
N ILE A 148 -5.13 -6.29 -7.43
CA ILE A 148 -6.36 -6.53 -8.19
C ILE A 148 -6.10 -6.51 -9.69
N ILE A 149 -5.23 -5.61 -10.16
CA ILE A 149 -4.97 -5.44 -11.59
C ILE A 149 -4.01 -6.50 -12.09
N ALA A 150 -4.51 -7.38 -12.96
CA ALA A 150 -3.76 -8.51 -13.51
C ALA A 150 -2.39 -8.15 -14.13
N PRO A 151 -2.20 -7.06 -14.91
CA PRO A 151 -0.88 -6.69 -15.40
C PRO A 151 0.09 -6.31 -14.27
N TYR A 152 -0.37 -5.64 -13.20
CA TYR A 152 0.48 -5.32 -12.05
C TYR A 152 0.89 -6.57 -11.28
N ARG A 153 -0.04 -7.49 -10.98
CA ARG A 153 0.30 -8.79 -10.38
C ARG A 153 1.33 -9.57 -11.19
N LYS A 154 1.19 -9.58 -12.52
CA LYS A 154 2.12 -10.28 -13.43
C LYS A 154 3.49 -9.61 -13.44
N ALA A 155 3.55 -8.27 -13.46
CA ALA A 155 4.80 -7.53 -13.37
C ALA A 155 5.48 -7.76 -12.02
N LEU A 156 4.74 -7.63 -10.91
CA LEU A 156 5.23 -7.89 -9.56
C LEU A 156 5.76 -9.31 -9.42
N SER A 157 5.03 -10.32 -9.91
CA SER A 157 5.47 -11.71 -9.91
C SER A 157 6.76 -11.91 -10.71
N ARG A 158 6.94 -11.21 -11.84
CA ARG A 158 8.18 -11.26 -12.62
C ARG A 158 9.35 -10.63 -11.87
N ILE A 159 9.13 -9.47 -11.24
CA ILE A 159 10.15 -8.77 -10.45
C ILE A 159 10.55 -9.61 -9.24
N LEU A 160 9.58 -10.13 -8.49
CA LEU A 160 9.84 -10.99 -7.33
C LEU A 160 10.54 -12.28 -7.74
N LYS A 161 10.10 -12.95 -8.80
CA LYS A 161 10.81 -14.13 -9.34
C LYS A 161 12.23 -13.78 -9.76
N LYS A 162 12.47 -12.67 -10.46
CA LYS A 162 13.82 -12.25 -10.86
C LYS A 162 14.68 -11.89 -9.64
N SER A 163 14.13 -11.26 -8.62
CA SER A 163 14.88 -10.84 -7.43
C SER A 163 15.22 -12.02 -6.52
N ILE A 164 14.28 -12.97 -6.38
CA ILE A 164 14.47 -14.20 -5.61
C ILE A 164 15.37 -15.17 -6.38
N PHE A 165 14.99 -15.59 -7.60
CA PHE A 165 15.73 -16.59 -8.37
C PHE A 165 17.00 -16.05 -9.03
N GLY A 166 17.06 -14.76 -9.39
CA GLY A 166 18.29 -14.14 -9.91
C GLY A 166 19.41 -14.08 -8.87
N LYS A 167 19.09 -14.02 -7.58
CA LYS A 167 20.08 -14.20 -6.51
C LYS A 167 20.61 -15.64 -6.44
N TYR A 168 19.73 -16.64 -6.59
CA TYR A 168 20.13 -18.05 -6.59
C TYR A 168 20.98 -18.44 -7.80
N GLU A 169 20.66 -17.93 -8.99
CA GLU A 169 21.39 -18.26 -10.22
C GLU A 169 22.81 -17.68 -10.23
N ILE A 170 23.00 -16.47 -9.67
CA ILE A 170 24.33 -15.86 -9.48
C ILE A 170 25.16 -16.64 -8.45
N HIS A 171 24.56 -17.04 -7.32
CA HIS A 171 25.28 -17.77 -6.27
C HIS A 171 25.73 -19.17 -6.71
N ILE A 172 24.90 -19.87 -7.49
CA ILE A 172 25.25 -21.19 -8.04
C ILE A 172 26.35 -21.06 -9.11
N THR A 173 26.31 -20.01 -9.93
CA THR A 173 27.32 -19.78 -10.97
C THR A 173 28.69 -19.44 -10.36
N ILE A 174 28.73 -18.68 -9.26
CA ILE A 174 29.97 -18.38 -8.54
C ILE A 174 30.57 -19.65 -7.94
N HIS A 175 29.78 -20.45 -7.21
CA HIS A 175 30.28 -21.71 -6.63
C HIS A 175 30.75 -22.72 -7.68
N LYS A 176 30.07 -22.80 -8.82
CA LYS A 176 30.50 -23.69 -9.91
C LYS A 176 31.82 -23.21 -10.53
N LYS A 177 32.01 -21.90 -10.66
CA LYS A 177 33.25 -21.32 -11.19
C LYS A 177 34.41 -21.52 -10.21
N GLU A 178 34.18 -21.36 -8.91
CA GLU A 178 35.17 -21.65 -7.86
C GLU A 178 35.55 -23.14 -7.80
N ALA A 179 34.56 -24.04 -7.88
CA ALA A 179 34.81 -25.48 -7.95
C ALA A 179 35.61 -25.87 -9.21
N THR A 180 35.27 -25.30 -10.36
CA THR A 180 35.99 -25.56 -11.62
C THR A 180 37.44 -25.04 -11.55
N VAL A 181 37.67 -23.88 -10.92
CA VAL A 181 39.03 -23.33 -10.73
C VAL A 181 39.83 -24.14 -9.72
N ALA A 182 39.19 -24.67 -8.67
CA ALA A 182 39.84 -25.57 -7.71
C ALA A 182 40.27 -26.89 -8.36
N ASP A 183 39.43 -27.48 -9.22
CA ASP A 183 39.73 -28.73 -9.95
C ASP A 183 40.86 -28.56 -10.99
N ILE A 184 40.93 -27.39 -11.66
CA ILE A 184 42.03 -27.09 -12.60
C ILE A 184 43.35 -26.98 -11.85
N ASN A 185 43.36 -26.37 -10.67
CA ASN A 185 44.57 -26.21 -9.87
C ASN A 185 45.07 -27.55 -9.30
N THR A 186 44.18 -28.45 -8.84
CA THR A 186 44.59 -29.78 -8.35
C THR A 186 45.15 -30.68 -9.46
N HIS A 187 44.59 -30.63 -10.68
CA HIS A 187 45.13 -31.38 -11.81
C HIS A 187 46.48 -30.84 -12.32
N SER A 188 46.71 -29.52 -12.26
CA SER A 188 48.01 -28.94 -12.62
C SER A 188 49.14 -29.34 -11.65
N VAL A 189 48.83 -29.46 -10.36
CA VAL A 189 49.79 -29.90 -9.33
C VAL A 189 50.13 -31.39 -9.49
N GLN A 190 49.16 -32.26 -9.79
CA GLN A 190 49.43 -33.68 -10.05
C GLN A 190 50.29 -33.93 -11.29
N ASN A 191 50.13 -33.14 -12.36
CA ASN A 191 50.93 -33.28 -13.58
C ASN A 191 52.38 -32.79 -13.43
N SER A 192 52.63 -31.84 -12.53
CA SER A 192 54.00 -31.41 -12.21
C SER A 192 54.81 -32.47 -11.46
N ASN A 193 54.15 -33.28 -10.62
CA ASN A 193 54.81 -34.34 -9.84
C ASN A 193 55.08 -35.62 -10.66
N SER A 194 54.25 -35.94 -11.65
CA SER A 194 54.47 -37.11 -12.53
C SER A 194 55.63 -36.90 -13.52
N THR A 195 55.90 -35.65 -13.90
CA THR A 195 56.98 -35.29 -14.83
C THR A 195 58.36 -35.41 -14.17
N TYR A 196 58.48 -35.10 -12.86
CA TYR A 196 59.73 -35.28 -12.12
C TYR A 196 60.08 -36.78 -11.94
N SER A 197 59.10 -37.63 -11.68
CA SER A 197 59.33 -39.08 -11.48
C SER A 197 59.81 -39.83 -12.73
N ASN A 198 59.46 -39.37 -13.94
CA ASN A 198 59.86 -40.05 -15.18
C ASN A 198 61.25 -39.63 -15.69
N SER A 199 61.74 -38.47 -15.29
CA SER A 199 63.10 -38.01 -15.65
C SER A 199 64.21 -38.75 -14.89
N HIS A 200 63.94 -39.20 -13.65
CA HIS A 200 64.90 -39.97 -12.85
C HIS A 200 64.98 -41.46 -13.21
N ARG A 201 63.95 -42.04 -13.86
CA ARG A 201 63.97 -43.47 -14.24
C ARG A 201 64.68 -43.74 -15.57
N ARG A 202 64.92 -42.70 -16.39
CA ARG A 202 65.61 -42.82 -17.69
C ARG A 202 67.14 -42.74 -17.63
N GLN A 203 67.72 -42.33 -16.50
CA GLN A 203 69.18 -42.24 -16.37
C GLN A 203 69.85 -43.52 -15.84
N THR A 204 69.09 -44.52 -15.35
CA THR A 204 69.67 -45.74 -14.78
C THR A 204 69.64 -46.96 -15.71
N ALA A 205 69.16 -46.84 -16.96
CA ALA A 205 68.97 -47.98 -17.86
C ALA A 205 69.93 -48.03 -19.08
N SER A 206 70.89 -47.11 -19.20
CA SER A 206 71.84 -47.06 -20.33
C SER A 206 73.28 -47.47 -19.98
N SER A 207 73.53 -48.14 -18.85
CA SER A 207 74.88 -48.57 -18.44
C SER A 207 74.93 -50.03 -18.01
N VAL A 208 74.66 -50.96 -18.93
CA VAL A 208 74.90 -52.41 -18.73
C VAL A 208 75.25 -53.05 -20.09
N HIS A 209 76.58 -53.21 -20.31
CA HIS A 209 77.28 -54.32 -21.00
C HIS A 209 77.07 -54.55 -22.51
N TYR A 210 78.06 -54.69 -23.43
CA TYR A 210 79.47 -55.16 -23.42
C TYR A 210 79.77 -56.37 -22.55
#